data_AF-X1KJM0-F1
#
_entry.id   AF-X1KJM0-F1
#
_cell.length_a   1.000
_cell.length_b   1.000
_cell.length_c   1.000
_cell.angle_alpha   90.00
_cell.angle_beta   90.00
_cell.angle_gamma   90.00
#
_symmetry.space_group_name_H-M   'P 1'
#
loop_
_entity.id
_entity.type
_entity.pdbx_description
1 polymer ?
#
loop_
_entity_poly.entity_id
_entity_poly.type
_entity_poly.pdbx_seq_one_letter_code
_entity_poly.pdbx_strand_id
1 'polypeptide(L)'
;LSVYPTWRAGATGAYTARIRVEDVDNPAAFTGAPNNIRGRTYWTTTVDWAIPAGGLPTDQWSDSPSIKDLVQYAVNSPGWSEGNYIGIAIWGQTGNGGCGEGVNDFSSNPSYTAKLHIEYRTVDTSSTPDDVKLATTSNWYDTNWSYRKQISIDYTKVDADLTDFPVLISLASDSGLVAHAQSDGDDILFTSSDGTKLSHEIEEFDDSIGKLVAWVKVPTLSSSTDTDIYMYYGNSSASNQQNVTGTTKGSASSLASPLVWK
;
A
#
# COMPACT_ATOMS: atom_id res chain seq x y z
N LEU A 1 9.59 5.71 12.68
CA LEU A 1 9.81 4.94 13.92
C LEU A 1 9.10 5.68 15.03
N SER A 2 8.37 4.98 15.89
CA SER A 2 7.68 5.61 17.02
C SER A 2 8.23 5.03 18.33
N VAL A 3 8.53 5.92 19.29
CA VAL A 3 9.03 5.52 20.63
C VAL A 3 8.08 6.04 21.71
N TYR A 4 8.00 5.32 22.83
CA TYR A 4 7.18 5.68 23.98
C TYR A 4 8.07 5.77 25.24
N PRO A 5 8.62 6.95 25.56
CA PRO A 5 9.47 7.12 26.73
C PRO A 5 8.64 7.07 28.01
N THR A 6 8.93 6.16 28.94
CA THR A 6 8.25 6.09 30.25
C THR A 6 9.02 6.80 31.36
N TRP A 7 10.28 7.13 31.12
CA TRP A 7 11.16 7.80 32.06
C TRP A 7 12.21 8.60 31.31
N ARG A 8 12.63 9.73 31.90
CA ARG A 8 13.66 10.61 31.35
C ARG A 8 14.81 10.78 32.34
N ALA A 9 16.03 10.58 31.85
CA ALA A 9 17.25 11.14 32.41
C ALA A 9 17.98 11.85 31.28
N GLY A 10 17.57 13.09 31.02
CA GLY A 10 18.02 13.84 29.86
C GLY A 10 19.43 14.41 30.03
N ALA A 11 20.13 14.57 28.91
CA ALA A 11 21.23 15.52 28.79
C ALA A 11 20.71 16.95 29.06
N THR A 12 21.53 17.79 29.68
CA THR A 12 21.17 19.18 30.05
C THR A 12 20.88 20.07 28.82
N GLY A 13 21.24 19.63 27.62
CA GLY A 13 21.04 20.32 26.35
C GLY A 13 20.39 19.45 25.28
N ALA A 14 19.94 20.10 24.21
CA ALA A 14 19.45 19.41 23.02
C ALA A 14 20.58 18.61 22.34
N TYR A 15 20.22 17.51 21.70
CA TYR A 15 21.15 16.65 20.99
C TYR A 15 20.48 16.00 19.78
N THR A 16 21.26 15.30 18.97
CA THR A 16 20.74 14.60 17.79
C THR A 16 20.82 13.11 18.01
N ALA A 17 19.70 12.39 17.99
CA ALA A 17 19.73 10.94 17.89
C ALA A 17 19.91 10.55 16.41
N ARG A 18 20.99 9.85 16.10
CA ARG A 18 21.25 9.40 14.73
C ARG A 18 20.72 7.99 14.53
N ILE A 19 19.87 7.83 13.53
CA ILE A 19 19.29 6.57 13.10
C ILE A 19 20.06 6.05 11.89
N ARG A 20 20.42 4.77 11.93
CA ARG A 20 21.17 4.09 10.87
C ARG A 20 20.60 2.70 10.63
N VAL A 21 20.88 2.18 9.44
CA VAL A 21 20.61 0.78 9.08
C VAL A 21 21.93 0.05 8.87
N GLU A 22 21.99 -1.19 9.30
CA GLU A 22 23.14 -2.06 9.05
C GLU A 22 23.31 -2.34 7.56
N ASP A 23 24.58 -2.41 7.14
CA ASP A 23 24.96 -2.75 5.77
C ASP A 23 25.24 -4.26 5.68
N VAL A 24 24.21 -5.05 5.97
CA VAL A 24 24.24 -6.51 6.01
C VAL A 24 22.87 -7.05 5.60
N ASP A 25 22.84 -8.06 4.71
CA ASP A 25 21.61 -8.64 4.17
C ASP A 25 20.67 -9.26 5.24
N ASN A 26 21.27 -9.89 6.25
CA ASN A 26 20.56 -10.50 7.37
C ASN A 26 21.40 -10.34 8.66
N PRO A 27 21.21 -9.26 9.42
CA PRO A 27 21.97 -8.98 10.63
C PRO A 27 21.65 -10.00 11.72
N ALA A 28 22.69 -10.43 12.44
CA ALA A 28 22.53 -11.28 13.60
C ALA A 28 21.78 -10.55 14.72
N ALA A 29 21.08 -11.30 15.59
CA ALA A 29 20.44 -10.75 16.77
C ALA A 29 21.43 -9.96 17.64
N PHE A 30 20.97 -8.87 18.23
CA PHE A 30 21.75 -8.17 19.25
C PHE A 30 21.95 -9.08 20.45
N THR A 31 23.16 -9.09 21.00
CA THR A 31 23.51 -9.82 22.22
C THR A 31 24.09 -8.86 23.24
N GLY A 32 24.22 -9.31 24.49
CA GLY A 32 24.90 -8.55 25.54
C GLY A 32 26.42 -8.42 25.39
N ALA A 33 27.00 -8.87 24.27
CA ALA A 33 28.44 -8.74 24.03
C ALA A 33 28.87 -7.27 23.93
N PRO A 34 30.08 -6.91 24.41
CA PRO A 34 30.62 -5.56 24.24
C PRO A 34 30.62 -5.13 22.78
N ASN A 35 30.29 -3.87 22.52
CA ASN A 35 30.28 -3.26 21.17
C ASN A 35 29.32 -3.93 20.16
N ASN A 36 28.34 -4.73 20.58
CA ASN A 36 27.40 -5.37 19.65
C ASN A 36 26.63 -4.36 18.79
N ILE A 37 26.52 -3.09 19.20
CA ILE A 37 25.98 -2.01 18.35
C ILE A 37 27.12 -1.31 17.59
N ARG A 38 28.07 -0.70 18.29
CA ARG A 38 29.13 0.14 17.68
C ARG A 38 30.07 -0.59 16.71
N GLY A 39 30.22 -1.90 16.86
CA GLY A 39 31.11 -2.72 16.02
C GLY A 39 30.48 -3.21 14.72
N ARG A 40 29.19 -2.92 14.49
CA ARG A 40 28.49 -3.29 13.26
C ARG A 40 28.82 -2.35 12.12
N THR A 41 28.70 -2.86 10.89
CA THR A 41 28.83 -2.07 9.67
C THR A 41 27.48 -1.44 9.35
N TYR A 42 27.50 -0.16 8.99
CA TYR A 42 26.29 0.62 8.76
C TYR A 42 26.41 1.36 7.43
N TRP A 43 25.28 1.52 6.76
CA TRP A 43 25.20 2.35 5.57
C TRP A 43 25.59 3.81 5.88
N THR A 44 26.07 4.51 4.87
CA THR A 44 26.63 5.86 5.01
C THR A 44 25.56 6.92 5.20
N THR A 45 24.38 6.75 4.59
CA THR A 45 23.22 7.62 4.80
C THR A 45 22.65 7.42 6.18
N THR A 46 22.24 8.52 6.81
CA THR A 46 21.72 8.54 8.18
C THR A 46 20.51 9.43 8.28
N VAL A 47 19.62 9.14 9.22
CA VAL A 47 18.50 10.02 9.56
C VAL A 47 18.76 10.60 10.94
N ASP A 48 18.85 11.92 11.01
CA ASP A 48 19.10 12.64 12.26
C ASP A 48 17.76 13.09 12.88
N TRP A 49 17.52 12.66 14.11
CA TRP A 49 16.35 13.01 14.91
C TRP A 49 16.74 14.02 15.97
N ALA A 50 16.24 15.25 15.83
CA ALA A 50 16.47 16.31 16.81
C ALA A 50 15.73 15.99 18.12
N ILE A 51 16.48 15.83 19.20
CA ILE A 51 15.93 15.63 20.54
C ILE A 51 16.08 16.93 21.34
N PRO A 52 14.97 17.49 21.86
CA PRO A 52 15.01 18.75 22.59
C PRO A 52 15.74 18.60 23.93
N ALA A 53 16.17 19.73 24.49
CA ALA A 53 16.71 19.77 25.84
C ALA A 53 15.67 19.21 26.83
N GLY A 54 16.09 18.28 27.69
CA GLY A 54 15.18 17.55 28.58
C GLY A 54 14.58 16.26 27.98
N GLY A 55 14.88 15.92 26.73
CA GLY A 55 14.47 14.67 26.08
C GLY A 55 13.09 14.72 25.44
N LEU A 56 12.66 13.61 24.83
CA LEU A 56 11.32 13.45 24.28
C LEU A 56 10.24 13.46 25.40
N PRO A 57 8.98 13.83 25.10
CA PRO A 57 7.87 13.76 26.04
C PRO A 57 7.72 12.36 26.67
N THR A 58 7.48 12.31 27.98
CA THR A 58 7.20 11.05 28.69
C THR A 58 5.72 10.69 28.60
N ASP A 59 5.42 9.39 28.64
CA ASP A 59 4.07 8.81 28.62
C ASP A 59 3.27 9.18 27.35
N GLN A 60 3.97 9.52 26.28
CA GLN A 60 3.41 9.87 24.99
C GLN A 60 4.27 9.29 23.85
N TRP A 61 3.62 8.94 22.74
CA TRP A 61 4.32 8.55 21.52
C TRP A 61 5.03 9.74 20.87
N SER A 62 6.26 9.52 20.43
CA SER A 62 7.05 10.46 19.64
C SER A 62 7.54 9.78 18.37
N ASP A 63 7.35 10.46 17.24
CA ASP A 63 7.75 9.97 15.92
C ASP A 63 9.10 10.55 15.50
N SER A 64 9.95 9.67 14.97
CA SER A 64 11.14 10.08 14.25
C SER A 64 10.77 10.74 12.92
N PRO A 65 11.68 11.50 12.29
CA PRO A 65 11.62 11.73 10.85
C PRO A 65 11.50 10.41 10.07
N SER A 66 11.08 10.51 8.82
CA SER A 66 10.96 9.33 7.95
C SER A 66 12.30 8.60 7.83
N ILE A 67 12.27 7.28 8.00
CA ILE A 67 13.42 6.38 7.83
C ILE A 67 13.31 5.58 6.53
N LYS A 68 12.46 6.03 5.59
CA LYS A 68 12.17 5.33 4.33
C LYS A 68 13.43 4.88 3.60
N ASP A 69 14.38 5.78 3.40
CA ASP A 69 15.57 5.48 2.60
C ASP A 69 16.48 4.45 3.29
N LEU A 70 16.52 4.45 4.63
CA LEU A 70 17.25 3.45 5.41
C LEU A 70 16.61 2.06 5.25
N VAL A 71 15.28 1.98 5.34
CA VAL A 71 14.55 0.72 5.17
C VAL A 71 14.65 0.24 3.72
N GLN A 72 14.49 1.15 2.76
CA GLN A 72 14.57 0.85 1.33
C GLN A 72 15.95 0.32 0.95
N TYR A 73 17.02 0.90 1.51
CA TYR A 73 18.38 0.41 1.31
C TYR A 73 18.53 -1.06 1.74
N ALA A 74 18.09 -1.41 2.94
CA ALA A 74 18.20 -2.78 3.45
C ALA A 74 17.42 -3.79 2.59
N VAL A 75 16.20 -3.45 2.17
CA VAL A 75 15.37 -4.35 1.34
C VAL A 75 15.82 -4.42 -0.12
N ASN A 76 16.55 -3.43 -0.61
CA ASN A 76 17.17 -3.44 -1.93
C ASN A 76 18.51 -4.17 -1.96
N SER A 77 19.01 -4.64 -0.82
CA SER A 77 20.27 -5.35 -0.75
C SER A 77 20.20 -6.64 -1.57
N PRO A 78 21.22 -7.01 -2.37
CA PRO A 78 21.16 -8.17 -3.26
C PRO A 78 20.87 -9.51 -2.56
N GLY A 79 21.20 -9.65 -1.27
CA GLY A 79 20.93 -10.84 -0.47
C GLY A 79 19.66 -10.75 0.38
N TRP A 80 18.83 -9.71 0.20
CA TRP A 80 17.56 -9.60 0.90
C TRP A 80 16.59 -10.71 0.49
N SER A 81 15.88 -11.29 1.46
CA SER A 81 14.87 -12.33 1.27
C SER A 81 13.81 -12.24 2.37
N GLU A 82 12.62 -12.76 2.10
CA GLU A 82 11.56 -12.86 3.12
C GLU A 82 12.08 -13.62 4.35
N GLY A 83 11.84 -13.05 5.54
CA GLY A 83 12.33 -13.59 6.80
C GLY A 83 13.70 -13.05 7.25
N ASN A 84 14.41 -12.28 6.42
CA ASN A 84 15.60 -11.55 6.87
C ASN A 84 15.24 -10.46 7.88
N TYR A 85 16.18 -10.17 8.79
CA TYR A 85 16.03 -9.09 9.75
C TYR A 85 16.52 -7.75 9.16
N ILE A 86 15.96 -6.63 9.64
CA ILE A 86 16.53 -5.29 9.39
C ILE A 86 17.15 -4.79 10.69
N GLY A 87 18.45 -4.51 10.66
CA GLY A 87 19.20 -4.00 11.80
C GLY A 87 19.12 -2.48 11.84
N ILE A 88 18.29 -1.93 12.74
CA ILE A 88 18.20 -0.48 12.97
C ILE A 88 18.94 -0.15 14.26
N ALA A 89 19.87 0.81 14.18
CA ALA A 89 20.58 1.32 15.34
C ALA A 89 20.30 2.81 15.53
N ILE A 90 20.17 3.21 16.80
CA ILE A 90 19.94 4.58 17.21
C ILE A 90 20.94 4.90 18.31
N TRP A 91 21.62 6.03 18.20
CA TRP A 91 22.43 6.53 19.31
C TRP A 91 22.50 8.06 19.30
N GLY A 92 22.57 8.65 20.49
CA GLY A 92 22.83 10.07 20.65
C GLY A 92 24.19 10.50 20.08
N GLN A 93 24.16 11.48 19.19
CA GLN A 93 25.29 12.32 18.80
C GLN A 93 25.42 13.43 19.85
N THR A 94 26.42 13.32 20.71
CA THR A 94 26.82 14.42 21.59
C THR A 94 28.18 14.92 21.13
N GLY A 95 28.34 16.24 21.06
CA GLY A 95 29.67 16.85 21.05
C GLY A 95 30.28 16.64 22.43
N ASN A 96 31.21 15.69 22.55
CA ASN A 96 31.98 15.37 23.76
C ASN A 96 31.14 14.99 25.01
N GLY A 97 31.05 13.68 25.29
CA GLY A 97 30.55 13.15 26.58
C GLY A 97 29.15 12.56 26.47
N GLY A 98 29.08 11.28 26.10
CA GLY A 98 27.84 10.54 25.95
C GLY A 98 27.08 10.45 27.27
N CYS A 99 25.84 10.95 27.30
CA CYS A 99 24.86 10.47 28.25
C CYS A 99 24.56 9.01 27.92
N GLY A 100 24.68 8.12 28.91
CA GLY A 100 24.25 6.73 28.79
C GLY A 100 22.75 6.70 28.62
N GLU A 101 22.28 6.67 27.37
CA GLU A 101 20.89 6.34 27.07
C GLU A 101 20.74 4.83 27.25
N GLY A 102 20.23 4.42 28.42
CA GLY A 102 19.74 3.07 28.60
C GLY A 102 18.52 2.87 27.71
N VAL A 103 18.71 2.25 26.54
CA VAL A 103 17.60 1.80 25.70
C VAL A 103 17.15 0.46 26.28
N ASN A 104 16.04 0.47 27.03
CA ASN A 104 15.38 -0.76 27.42
C ASN A 104 14.49 -1.20 26.26
N ASP A 105 14.72 -2.40 25.73
CA ASP A 105 13.75 -3.02 24.83
C ASP A 105 12.63 -3.62 25.69
N PHE A 106 11.43 -3.02 25.65
CA PHE A 106 10.26 -3.59 26.31
C PHE A 106 9.69 -4.78 25.51
N SER A 107 10.55 -5.66 24.99
CA SER A 107 10.18 -6.79 24.13
C SER A 107 9.23 -7.77 24.82
N SER A 108 9.20 -7.79 26.15
CA SER A 108 8.28 -8.57 26.99
C SER A 108 6.95 -7.88 27.34
N ASN A 109 6.81 -6.58 27.04
CA ASN A 109 5.58 -5.82 27.27
C ASN A 109 5.09 -5.14 25.98
N PRO A 110 4.10 -5.72 25.27
CA PRO A 110 3.62 -5.22 23.98
C PRO A 110 3.12 -3.77 23.97
N SER A 111 2.75 -3.22 25.14
CA SER A 111 2.29 -1.84 25.28
C SER A 111 3.42 -0.80 25.18
N TYR A 112 4.67 -1.21 25.42
CA TYR A 112 5.82 -0.31 25.48
C TYR A 112 6.95 -0.67 24.50
N THR A 113 6.84 -1.78 23.78
CA THR A 113 7.82 -2.16 22.76
C THR A 113 7.85 -1.12 21.62
N ALA A 114 9.04 -0.83 21.10
CA ALA A 114 9.18 0.05 19.94
C ALA A 114 8.44 -0.55 18.74
N LYS A 115 7.61 0.25 18.09
CA LYS A 115 6.84 -0.18 16.91
C LYS A 115 7.46 0.41 15.67
N LEU A 116 7.71 -0.45 14.69
CA LEU A 116 7.94 -0.01 13.33
C LEU A 116 6.58 0.30 12.71
N HIS A 117 6.25 1.58 12.63
CA HIS A 117 5.11 2.02 11.84
C HIS A 117 5.53 1.94 10.36
N ILE A 118 5.04 0.91 9.67
CA ILE A 118 5.25 0.71 8.24
C ILE A 118 3.99 1.16 7.52
N GLU A 119 4.10 2.28 6.80
CA GLU A 119 3.17 2.61 5.74
C GLU A 119 3.79 2.10 4.43
N TYR A 120 3.28 0.99 3.93
CA TYR A 120 3.75 0.40 2.67
C TYR A 120 2.61 0.35 1.66
N ARG A 121 2.98 0.37 0.39
CA ARG A 121 2.08 0.16 -0.74
C ARG A 121 2.72 -0.94 -1.58
N THR A 122 2.01 -2.04 -1.82
CA THR A 122 2.52 -3.14 -2.64
C THR A 122 2.58 -2.69 -4.11
N VAL A 123 3.69 -3.00 -4.79
CA VAL A 123 3.88 -2.77 -6.23
C VAL A 123 4.39 -4.08 -6.83
N ASP A 124 3.71 -4.55 -7.86
CA ASP A 124 4.02 -5.82 -8.55
C ASP A 124 5.24 -5.62 -9.47
N THR A 125 6.24 -6.51 -9.38
CA THR A 125 7.56 -6.31 -9.98
C THR A 125 7.79 -7.23 -11.19
N SER A 126 7.58 -6.70 -12.40
CA SER A 126 8.09 -7.31 -13.63
C SER A 126 8.61 -6.27 -14.63
N SER A 127 9.85 -5.78 -14.46
CA SER A 127 10.76 -5.39 -15.56
C SER A 127 12.07 -4.77 -15.07
N THR A 128 13.05 -4.74 -15.98
CA THR A 128 14.51 -4.74 -15.86
C THR A 128 15.18 -3.49 -15.24
N PRO A 129 16.42 -3.61 -14.72
CA PRO A 129 17.15 -2.51 -14.09
C PRO A 129 17.90 -1.69 -15.14
N ASP A 130 17.45 -0.46 -15.42
CA ASP A 130 18.36 0.68 -15.73
C ASP A 130 17.69 2.04 -16.01
N ASP A 131 16.36 2.20 -15.92
CA ASP A 131 15.76 3.54 -16.00
C ASP A 131 15.04 3.94 -14.70
N VAL A 132 15.67 4.84 -13.95
CA VAL A 132 15.04 5.58 -12.86
C VAL A 132 14.04 6.58 -13.44
N LYS A 133 12.76 6.17 -13.47
CA LYS A 133 11.60 7.04 -13.31
C LYS A 133 10.37 6.24 -12.91
N LEU A 134 10.29 5.80 -11.65
CA LEU A 134 9.11 5.06 -11.19
C LEU A 134 8.18 5.98 -10.39
N ALA A 135 7.38 6.71 -11.15
CA ALA A 135 6.06 7.07 -10.71
C ALA A 135 5.31 5.77 -10.41
N THR A 136 5.21 5.38 -9.15
CA THR A 136 4.22 4.38 -8.76
C THR A 136 2.90 5.12 -8.68
N THR A 137 2.27 5.30 -9.84
CA THR A 137 0.82 5.17 -9.87
C THR A 137 0.53 3.95 -9.01
N SER A 138 -0.27 4.13 -7.97
CA SER A 138 -1.17 3.07 -7.55
C SER A 138 -1.61 2.23 -8.77
N ASN A 139 -2.07 0.98 -8.62
CA ASN A 139 -2.91 0.33 -9.66
C ASN A 139 -4.24 1.09 -9.91
N TRP A 140 -4.27 2.37 -9.55
CA TRP A 140 -5.16 3.43 -9.96
C TRP A 140 -4.94 3.74 -11.43
N TYR A 141 -6.01 3.61 -12.19
CA TYR A 141 -6.01 3.79 -13.63
C TYR A 141 -5.42 5.13 -14.06
N ASP A 142 -5.89 6.23 -13.47
CA ASP A 142 -5.48 7.59 -13.80
C ASP A 142 -5.85 8.55 -12.66
N THR A 143 -4.96 9.49 -12.32
CA THR A 143 -5.09 10.36 -11.15
C THR A 143 -6.26 11.35 -11.22
N ASN A 144 -6.90 11.52 -12.37
CA ASN A 144 -8.09 12.36 -12.53
C ASN A 144 -9.36 11.66 -12.03
N TRP A 145 -9.34 10.34 -11.84
CA TRP A 145 -10.39 9.61 -11.13
C TRP A 145 -10.12 9.69 -9.64
N SER A 146 -11.10 10.12 -8.85
CA SER A 146 -10.94 10.32 -7.41
C SER A 146 -11.42 9.12 -6.57
N TYR A 147 -12.23 8.24 -7.16
CA TYR A 147 -12.82 7.10 -6.46
C TYR A 147 -12.69 5.80 -7.27
N ARG A 148 -12.59 4.69 -6.55
CA ARG A 148 -12.72 3.34 -7.12
C ARG A 148 -13.39 2.39 -6.14
N LYS A 149 -14.05 1.36 -6.66
CA LYS A 149 -14.58 0.22 -5.91
C LYS A 149 -14.05 -1.08 -6.48
N GLN A 150 -13.68 -2.00 -5.59
CA GLN A 150 -13.35 -3.37 -5.98
C GLN A 150 -14.64 -4.16 -6.20
N ILE A 151 -14.64 -4.99 -7.24
CA ILE A 151 -15.68 -5.97 -7.53
C ILE A 151 -14.97 -7.32 -7.61
N SER A 152 -15.33 -8.24 -6.72
CA SER A 152 -14.81 -9.60 -6.70
C SER A 152 -15.81 -10.54 -7.35
N ILE A 153 -15.38 -11.25 -8.40
CA ILE A 153 -16.19 -12.24 -9.09
C ILE A 153 -15.87 -13.60 -8.46
N ASP A 154 -16.88 -14.17 -7.79
CA ASP A 154 -16.80 -15.45 -7.07
C ASP A 154 -16.50 -16.61 -8.02
N TYR A 155 -15.33 -17.24 -7.84
CA TYR A 155 -14.90 -18.35 -8.71
C TYR A 155 -15.83 -19.56 -8.63
N THR A 156 -16.57 -19.73 -7.53
CA THR A 156 -17.52 -20.83 -7.37
C THR A 156 -18.73 -20.71 -8.31
N LYS A 157 -18.86 -19.58 -9.02
CA LYS A 157 -19.85 -19.33 -10.07
C LYS A 157 -19.32 -19.51 -11.48
N VAL A 158 -18.06 -19.96 -11.62
CA VAL A 158 -17.34 -20.12 -12.87
C VAL A 158 -16.97 -21.60 -13.03
N ASP A 159 -17.70 -22.32 -13.90
CA ASP A 159 -17.57 -23.78 -14.04
C ASP A 159 -16.20 -24.23 -14.62
N ALA A 160 -15.55 -23.37 -15.40
CA ALA A 160 -14.23 -23.58 -15.99
C ALA A 160 -13.61 -22.22 -16.33
N ASP A 161 -12.29 -22.16 -16.48
CA ASP A 161 -11.62 -20.90 -16.84
C ASP A 161 -12.18 -20.34 -18.16
N LEU A 162 -12.62 -19.09 -18.15
CA LEU A 162 -13.19 -18.40 -19.31
C LEU A 162 -12.27 -17.28 -19.77
N THR A 163 -12.13 -17.14 -21.08
CA THR A 163 -11.36 -16.04 -21.69
C THR A 163 -12.29 -15.05 -22.37
N ASP A 164 -11.98 -13.75 -22.27
CA ASP A 164 -12.69 -12.68 -22.96
C ASP A 164 -14.20 -12.66 -22.70
N PHE A 165 -14.61 -13.02 -21.48
CA PHE A 165 -16.00 -13.25 -21.13
C PHE A 165 -16.69 -11.97 -20.63
N PRO A 166 -17.83 -11.56 -21.20
CA PRO A 166 -18.59 -10.41 -20.71
C PRO A 166 -19.36 -10.78 -19.43
N VAL A 167 -19.03 -10.09 -18.33
CA VAL A 167 -19.67 -10.24 -17.02
C VAL A 167 -20.66 -9.09 -16.80
N LEU A 168 -21.86 -9.41 -16.31
CA LEU A 168 -22.84 -8.41 -15.91
C LEU A 168 -22.52 -7.90 -14.50
N ILE A 169 -22.30 -6.60 -14.39
CA ILE A 169 -22.21 -5.86 -13.13
C ILE A 169 -23.56 -5.19 -12.90
N SER A 170 -24.24 -5.53 -11.81
CA SER A 170 -25.56 -5.00 -11.47
C SER A 170 -25.59 -4.50 -10.02
N LEU A 171 -25.69 -3.18 -9.86
CA LEU A 171 -25.85 -2.49 -8.60
C LEU A 171 -27.27 -1.90 -8.56
N ALA A 172 -28.06 -2.28 -7.56
CA ALA A 172 -29.41 -1.75 -7.40
C ALA A 172 -29.40 -0.28 -6.92
N SER A 173 -28.40 0.09 -6.11
CA SER A 173 -28.12 1.45 -5.66
C SER A 173 -26.68 1.57 -5.14
N ASP A 174 -26.10 2.76 -5.22
CA ASP A 174 -24.74 3.03 -4.76
C ASP A 174 -24.54 4.50 -4.36
N SER A 175 -24.36 4.77 -3.07
CA SER A 175 -24.20 6.14 -2.56
C SER A 175 -22.93 6.84 -3.04
N GLY A 176 -21.90 6.08 -3.43
CA GLY A 176 -20.66 6.63 -3.96
C GLY A 176 -20.85 7.15 -5.39
N LEU A 177 -21.59 6.40 -6.22
CA LEU A 177 -21.97 6.86 -7.56
C LEU A 177 -22.87 8.10 -7.46
N VAL A 178 -23.88 8.10 -6.57
CA VAL A 178 -24.75 9.28 -6.33
C VAL A 178 -23.94 10.52 -5.97
N ALA A 179 -22.92 10.37 -5.12
CA ALA A 179 -22.17 11.52 -4.61
C ALA A 179 -21.13 12.06 -5.60
N HIS A 180 -20.64 11.23 -6.54
CA HIS A 180 -19.38 11.51 -7.22
C HIS A 180 -19.35 11.20 -8.72
N ALA A 181 -20.21 10.34 -9.26
CA ALA A 181 -20.25 10.08 -10.71
C ALA A 181 -20.94 11.24 -11.45
N GLN A 182 -20.63 11.41 -12.73
CA GLN A 182 -21.38 12.32 -13.59
C GLN A 182 -22.80 11.77 -13.81
N SER A 183 -23.77 12.67 -14.02
CA SER A 183 -25.19 12.30 -14.17
C SER A 183 -25.48 11.44 -15.41
N ASP A 184 -24.64 11.53 -16.43
CA ASP A 184 -24.70 10.70 -17.65
C ASP A 184 -23.90 9.40 -17.54
N GLY A 185 -23.14 9.21 -16.45
CA GLY A 185 -22.29 8.05 -16.23
C GLY A 185 -21.03 8.00 -17.09
N ASP A 186 -20.70 9.07 -17.82
CA ASP A 186 -19.59 9.08 -18.78
C ASP A 186 -18.23 8.84 -18.12
N ASP A 187 -18.10 9.13 -16.82
CA ASP A 187 -16.88 8.95 -16.03
C ASP A 187 -16.73 7.58 -15.36
N ILE A 188 -17.66 6.65 -15.62
CA ILE A 188 -17.61 5.28 -15.12
C ILE A 188 -16.73 4.45 -16.06
N LEU A 189 -15.71 3.79 -15.51
CA LEU A 189 -14.88 2.83 -16.24
C LEU A 189 -14.48 1.64 -15.37
N PHE A 190 -14.01 0.59 -16.01
CA PHE A 190 -13.57 -0.63 -15.34
C PHE A 190 -12.13 -0.97 -15.70
N THR A 191 -11.38 -1.53 -14.74
CA THR A 191 -10.05 -2.10 -14.97
C THR A 191 -9.94 -3.50 -14.37
N SER A 192 -9.03 -4.32 -14.88
CA SER A 192 -8.50 -5.47 -14.14
C SER A 192 -7.68 -5.02 -12.92
N SER A 193 -7.26 -5.97 -12.09
CA SER A 193 -6.48 -5.74 -10.87
C SER A 193 -5.12 -5.07 -11.10
N ASP A 194 -4.55 -5.24 -12.29
CA ASP A 194 -3.30 -4.62 -12.76
C ASP A 194 -3.48 -3.18 -13.28
N GLY A 195 -4.72 -2.67 -13.36
CA GLY A 195 -5.04 -1.34 -13.87
C GLY A 195 -5.31 -1.27 -15.38
N THR A 196 -5.30 -2.40 -16.10
CA THR A 196 -5.64 -2.43 -17.53
C THR A 196 -7.12 -2.14 -17.75
N LYS A 197 -7.44 -1.14 -18.58
CA LYS A 197 -8.83 -0.75 -18.88
C LYS A 197 -9.58 -1.87 -19.60
N LEU A 198 -10.78 -2.18 -19.11
CA LEU A 198 -11.67 -3.19 -19.68
C LEU A 198 -12.71 -2.54 -20.58
N SER A 199 -13.04 -3.22 -21.67
CA SER A 199 -14.17 -2.82 -22.52
C SER A 199 -15.46 -3.05 -21.75
N HIS A 200 -16.36 -2.07 -21.81
CA HIS A 200 -17.66 -2.17 -21.16
C HIS A 200 -18.74 -1.43 -21.95
N GLU A 201 -19.98 -1.76 -21.61
CA GLU A 201 -21.21 -1.14 -22.09
C GLU A 201 -22.12 -0.93 -20.88
N ILE A 202 -22.61 0.29 -20.69
CA ILE A 202 -23.60 0.63 -19.66
C ILE A 202 -24.98 0.48 -20.29
N GLU A 203 -25.77 -0.47 -19.79
CA GLU A 203 -27.16 -0.65 -20.22
C GLU A 203 -28.10 0.29 -19.48
N GLU A 204 -27.81 0.56 -18.21
CA GLU A 204 -28.64 1.44 -17.38
C GLU A 204 -27.77 2.12 -16.32
N PHE A 205 -27.95 3.43 -16.17
CA PHE A 205 -27.42 4.20 -15.06
C PHE A 205 -28.51 5.18 -14.57
N ASP A 206 -28.77 5.15 -13.27
CA ASP A 206 -29.68 6.11 -12.59
C ASP A 206 -28.86 6.85 -11.53
N ASP A 207 -28.54 8.10 -11.80
CA ASP A 207 -27.70 8.95 -10.95
C ASP A 207 -28.36 9.29 -9.61
N SER A 208 -29.69 9.25 -9.54
CA SER A 208 -30.43 9.61 -8.33
C SER A 208 -30.27 8.60 -7.20
N ILE A 209 -30.08 7.33 -7.55
CA ILE A 209 -29.88 6.22 -6.60
C ILE A 209 -28.56 5.48 -6.79
N GLY A 210 -27.78 5.83 -7.82
CA GLY A 210 -26.54 5.16 -8.17
C GLY A 210 -26.76 3.73 -8.67
N LYS A 211 -27.88 3.48 -9.35
CA LYS A 211 -28.13 2.18 -9.99
C LYS A 211 -27.21 2.06 -11.20
N LEU A 212 -26.60 0.89 -11.38
CA LEU A 212 -25.73 0.60 -12.51
C LEU A 212 -26.00 -0.80 -13.03
N VAL A 213 -26.21 -0.92 -14.33
CA VAL A 213 -26.23 -2.19 -15.07
C VAL A 213 -25.25 -2.06 -16.22
N ALA A 214 -24.14 -2.81 -16.15
CA ALA A 214 -23.07 -2.72 -17.13
C ALA A 214 -22.52 -4.11 -17.49
N TRP A 215 -22.23 -4.33 -18.77
CA TRP A 215 -21.45 -5.47 -19.22
C TRP A 215 -19.98 -5.08 -19.25
N VAL A 216 -19.11 -5.91 -18.68
CA VAL A 216 -17.67 -5.70 -18.64
C VAL A 216 -16.97 -6.93 -19.19
N LYS A 217 -16.14 -6.75 -20.23
CA LYS A 217 -15.38 -7.84 -20.83
C LYS A 217 -14.15 -8.15 -19.97
N VAL A 218 -14.15 -9.30 -19.30
CA VAL A 218 -13.06 -9.75 -18.43
C VAL A 218 -12.14 -10.70 -19.21
N PRO A 219 -10.83 -10.42 -19.32
CA PRO A 219 -9.91 -11.20 -20.15
C PRO A 219 -9.76 -12.66 -19.70
N THR A 220 -9.77 -12.88 -18.38
CA THR A 220 -9.68 -14.21 -17.77
C THR A 220 -10.56 -14.25 -16.53
N LEU A 221 -11.48 -15.22 -16.47
CA LEU A 221 -12.20 -15.60 -15.25
C LEU A 221 -11.68 -16.95 -14.79
N SER A 222 -11.21 -17.02 -13.55
CA SER A 222 -10.72 -18.26 -12.95
C SER A 222 -11.86 -19.05 -12.31
N SER A 223 -11.78 -20.37 -12.46
CA SER A 223 -12.65 -21.36 -11.80
C SER A 223 -12.07 -21.88 -10.47
N SER A 224 -10.93 -21.34 -10.03
CA SER A 224 -10.21 -21.79 -8.83
C SER A 224 -9.90 -20.69 -7.82
N THR A 225 -10.01 -19.43 -8.23
CA THR A 225 -9.71 -18.24 -7.41
C THR A 225 -10.58 -17.07 -7.86
N ASP A 226 -11.02 -16.24 -6.93
CA ASP A 226 -11.83 -15.06 -7.26
C ASP A 226 -11.09 -14.15 -8.26
N THR A 227 -11.87 -13.49 -9.12
CA THR A 227 -11.34 -12.53 -10.09
C THR A 227 -11.71 -11.12 -9.66
N ASP A 228 -10.71 -10.30 -9.34
CA ASP A 228 -10.92 -8.90 -8.95
C ASP A 228 -10.84 -7.95 -10.14
N ILE A 229 -11.84 -7.08 -10.25
CA ILE A 229 -11.83 -5.90 -11.12
C ILE A 229 -12.11 -4.64 -10.30
N TYR A 230 -11.84 -3.47 -10.87
CA TYR A 230 -12.11 -2.18 -10.22
C TYR A 230 -13.01 -1.31 -11.09
N MET A 231 -14.03 -0.72 -10.49
CA MET A 231 -14.86 0.33 -11.08
C MET A 231 -14.37 1.70 -10.61
N TYR A 232 -14.01 2.59 -11.53
CA TYR A 232 -13.59 3.96 -11.24
C TYR A 232 -14.69 4.96 -11.58
N TYR A 233 -14.75 6.06 -10.83
CA TYR A 233 -15.66 7.18 -11.02
C TYR A 233 -15.14 8.45 -10.31
N GLY A 234 -15.80 9.59 -10.50
CA GLY A 234 -15.42 10.89 -9.95
C GLY A 234 -14.35 11.60 -10.75
N ASN A 235 -14.43 11.52 -12.08
CA ASN A 235 -13.70 12.40 -12.99
C ASN A 235 -14.71 13.29 -13.73
N SER A 236 -14.94 14.50 -13.21
CA SER A 236 -15.90 15.46 -13.78
C SER A 236 -15.53 16.00 -15.16
N SER A 237 -14.31 15.73 -15.64
CA SER A 237 -13.83 16.14 -16.96
C SER A 237 -13.80 15.01 -17.98
N ALA A 238 -14.15 13.78 -17.57
CA ALA A 238 -14.17 12.63 -18.46
C ALA A 238 -15.27 12.76 -19.51
N SER A 239 -14.93 12.44 -20.76
CA SER A 239 -15.90 12.05 -21.78
C SER A 239 -16.28 10.58 -21.63
N ASN A 240 -17.30 10.12 -22.35
CA ASN A 240 -17.71 8.72 -22.43
C ASN A 240 -16.52 7.72 -22.48
N GLN A 241 -16.48 6.83 -21.50
CA GLN A 241 -15.43 5.83 -21.35
C GLN A 241 -15.78 4.45 -21.95
N GLN A 242 -17.01 4.25 -22.41
CA GLN A 242 -17.51 2.95 -22.91
C GLN A 242 -16.80 2.50 -24.19
N ASN A 243 -16.77 1.19 -24.40
CA ASN A 243 -16.36 0.55 -25.65
C ASN A 243 -17.36 -0.54 -26.01
N VAL A 244 -18.53 -0.12 -26.48
CA VAL A 244 -19.66 -1.01 -26.81
C VAL A 244 -19.24 -2.08 -27.82
N THR A 245 -18.56 -1.70 -28.90
CA THR A 245 -18.09 -2.64 -29.93
C THR A 245 -17.11 -3.68 -29.38
N GLY A 246 -16.24 -3.31 -28.45
CA GLY A 246 -15.26 -4.23 -27.83
C GLY A 246 -15.85 -5.15 -26.77
N THR A 247 -17.06 -4.86 -26.27
CA THR A 247 -17.71 -5.61 -25.20
C THR A 247 -18.44 -6.87 -25.70
N THR A 248 -18.57 -7.03 -27.03
CA THR A 248 -19.28 -8.11 -27.76
C THR A 248 -19.90 -9.19 -26.87
N LYS A 249 -21.22 -9.08 -26.66
CA LYS A 249 -22.05 -10.12 -26.03
C LYS A 249 -22.05 -11.31 -27.00
N GLY A 250 -21.15 -12.28 -26.79
CA GLY A 250 -21.16 -13.52 -27.59
C GLY A 250 -22.58 -14.09 -27.60
N SER A 251 -22.99 -14.72 -28.69
CA SER A 251 -24.29 -15.39 -28.83
C SER A 251 -24.37 -16.64 -27.94
N ALA A 252 -24.14 -16.49 -26.64
CA ALA A 252 -24.39 -17.49 -25.63
C ALA A 252 -25.80 -17.24 -25.07
N SER A 253 -26.73 -18.05 -25.55
CA SER A 253 -28.07 -18.21 -25.02
C SER A 253 -28.09 -18.21 -23.48
N SER A 254 -28.76 -17.22 -22.90
CA SER A 254 -29.62 -17.29 -21.70
C SER A 254 -29.21 -18.15 -20.48
N LEU A 255 -27.93 -18.39 -20.18
CA LEU A 255 -27.52 -19.23 -19.04
C LEU A 255 -26.69 -18.53 -17.95
N ALA A 256 -26.81 -17.22 -17.79
CA ALA A 256 -26.33 -16.55 -16.59
C ALA A 256 -27.51 -15.86 -15.89
N SER A 257 -28.03 -16.49 -14.84
CA SER A 257 -28.92 -15.80 -13.91
C SER A 257 -28.17 -14.58 -13.33
N PRO A 258 -28.84 -13.43 -13.15
CA PRO A 258 -28.22 -12.25 -12.55
C PRO A 258 -27.73 -12.61 -11.14
N LEU A 259 -26.41 -12.61 -10.95
CA LEU A 259 -25.79 -12.66 -9.62
C LEU A 259 -26.02 -11.30 -8.97
N VAL A 260 -27.15 -11.20 -8.28
CA VAL A 260 -27.46 -10.08 -7.41
C VAL A 260 -26.57 -10.17 -6.18
N TRP A 261 -25.58 -9.29 -6.09
CA TRP A 261 -24.83 -9.08 -4.86
C TRP A 261 -25.76 -8.39 -3.85
N LYS A 262 -25.91 -9.00 -2.67
CA LYS A 262 -26.53 -8.37 -1.49
C LYS A 262 -25.48 -7.69 -0.65
#